data_AF-X1RVA8-F1
#
_entry.id   AF-X1RVA8-F1
#
_cell.length_a   1.000
_cell.length_b   1.000
_cell.length_c   1.000
_cell.angle_alpha   90.00
_cell.angle_beta   90.00
_cell.angle_gamma   90.00
#
_symmetry.space_group_name_H-M   'P 1'
#
loop_
_entity.id
_entity.type
_entity.pdbx_description
1 polymer ?
#
loop_
_entity_poly.entity_id
_entity_poly.type
_entity_poly.pdbx_seq_one_letter_code
_entity_poly.pdbx_strand_id
1 'polypeptide(L)'
;MEEERANLFFPVEQDKRGTYIYNSRDLCLLTELKLLVEIGVDAFKIEGRIKTENYVSLTTWVYRRALDYIAQNKFTDQKISYLTRELDKCSHRNFTSGFMFLKDRNELEDNDNVGYIKKYRFIGVYHDFSNKYNGPIINVKNQFKVGGVIDILQPYKNPKKFMVRKMISVSDSTETECG
;
A
#
# COMPACT_ATOMS: atom_id res chain seq x y z
N MET A 1 -33.74 6.89 20.89
CA MET A 1 -33.45 8.31 20.64
C MET A 1 -31.93 8.44 20.57
N GLU A 2 -31.39 9.24 19.67
CA GLU A 2 -29.97 9.34 19.29
C GLU A 2 -28.97 9.74 20.39
N GLU A 3 -29.40 9.77 21.65
CA GLU A 3 -28.70 10.36 22.79
C GLU A 3 -27.82 9.38 23.59
N GLU A 4 -27.63 8.14 23.15
CA GLU A 4 -26.66 7.19 23.76
C GLU A 4 -25.39 6.99 22.91
N ARG A 5 -25.02 7.97 22.06
CA ARG A 5 -23.81 7.90 21.21
C ARG A 5 -22.62 8.63 21.83
N ALA A 6 -22.01 8.06 22.85
CA ALA A 6 -20.69 8.51 23.28
C ALA A 6 -19.64 8.09 22.24
N ASN A 7 -19.05 9.07 21.53
CA ASN A 7 -17.86 8.97 20.66
C ASN A 7 -18.02 8.66 19.15
N LEU A 8 -19.22 8.69 18.56
CA LEU A 8 -19.37 8.62 17.10
C LEU A 8 -19.49 10.02 16.46
N PHE A 9 -18.43 10.48 15.79
CA PHE A 9 -18.50 11.62 14.85
C PHE A 9 -18.09 11.16 13.45
N PHE A 10 -19.08 10.79 12.62
CA PHE A 10 -18.90 10.84 11.18
C PHE A 10 -19.30 12.24 10.72
N PRO A 11 -18.38 13.04 10.14
CA PRO A 11 -18.80 14.26 9.50
C PRO A 11 -19.75 13.87 8.37
N VAL A 12 -21.00 14.30 8.49
CA VAL A 12 -22.01 14.17 7.45
C VAL A 12 -22.10 15.53 6.79
N GLU A 13 -21.69 15.59 5.53
CA GLU A 13 -21.88 16.78 4.71
C GLU A 13 -23.04 16.52 3.76
N GLN A 14 -23.94 17.47 3.59
CA GLN A 14 -25.06 17.34 2.67
C GLN A 14 -25.10 18.54 1.73
N ASP A 15 -25.12 18.26 0.43
CA ASP A 15 -25.31 19.28 -0.60
C ASP A 15 -26.51 18.91 -1.50
N LYS A 16 -26.74 19.70 -2.55
CA LYS A 16 -27.83 19.48 -3.51
C LYS A 16 -27.71 18.14 -4.28
N ARG A 17 -26.57 17.46 -4.19
CA ARG A 17 -26.23 16.22 -4.90
C ARG A 17 -26.27 14.98 -3.99
N GLY A 18 -26.37 15.16 -2.67
CA GLY A 18 -26.56 14.06 -1.73
C GLY A 18 -25.86 14.25 -0.40
N THR A 19 -25.81 13.16 0.37
CA THR A 19 -25.21 13.07 1.70
C THR A 19 -23.88 12.32 1.62
N TYR A 20 -22.81 12.92 2.15
CA TYR A 20 -21.46 12.36 2.19
C TYR A 20 -21.13 11.96 3.63
N ILE A 21 -20.80 10.70 3.84
CA ILE A 21 -20.31 10.18 5.12
C ILE A 21 -18.81 9.96 4.97
N TYR A 22 -18.01 10.75 5.67
CA TYR A 22 -16.55 10.61 5.60
C TYR A 22 -16.07 9.49 6.51
N ASN A 23 -15.42 8.48 5.95
CA ASN A 23 -14.77 7.41 6.71
C ASN A 23 -13.30 7.77 6.98
N SER A 24 -12.86 7.55 8.22
CA SER A 24 -11.48 7.70 8.67
C SER A 24 -10.57 6.59 8.13
N ARG A 25 -11.10 5.50 7.58
CA ARG A 25 -10.38 4.29 7.11
C ARG A 25 -10.16 4.25 5.59
N ASP A 26 -9.13 3.53 5.14
CA ASP A 26 -8.87 3.31 3.71
C ASP A 26 -9.76 2.14 3.20
N LEU A 27 -10.51 2.33 2.11
CA LEU A 27 -11.26 1.24 1.46
C LEU A 27 -10.29 0.20 0.87
N CYS A 28 -10.44 -1.06 1.23
CA CYS A 28 -9.67 -2.17 0.67
C CYS A 28 -10.58 -3.38 0.41
N LEU A 29 -10.73 -3.74 -0.86
CA LEU A 29 -11.56 -4.85 -1.31
C LEU A 29 -10.73 -6.03 -1.79
N LEU A 30 -9.49 -6.15 -1.29
CA LEU A 30 -8.57 -7.21 -1.71
C LEU A 30 -9.16 -8.60 -1.43
N THR A 31 -9.75 -8.81 -0.24
CA THR A 31 -10.40 -10.08 0.14
C THR A 31 -11.58 -10.39 -0.80
N GLU A 32 -12.36 -9.36 -1.15
CA GLU A 32 -13.60 -9.53 -1.92
C GLU A 32 -13.36 -9.47 -3.44
N LEU A 33 -12.10 -9.33 -3.86
CA LEU A 33 -11.75 -9.12 -5.25
C LEU A 33 -12.20 -10.28 -6.15
N LYS A 34 -12.13 -11.52 -5.66
CA LYS A 34 -12.58 -12.70 -6.41
C LYS A 34 -14.08 -12.62 -6.70
N LEU A 35 -14.89 -12.31 -5.68
CA LEU A 35 -16.33 -12.13 -5.85
C LEU A 35 -16.63 -11.02 -6.85
N LEU A 36 -15.94 -9.88 -6.75
CA LEU A 36 -16.14 -8.75 -7.67
C LEU A 36 -15.80 -9.12 -9.12
N VAL A 37 -14.78 -9.94 -9.35
CA VAL A 37 -14.46 -10.47 -10.69
C VAL A 37 -15.56 -11.43 -11.17
N GLU A 38 -16.05 -12.32 -10.31
CA GLU A 38 -17.07 -13.32 -10.67
C GLU A 38 -18.43 -12.71 -11.02
N ILE A 39 -18.80 -11.57 -10.41
CA ILE A 39 -20.04 -10.84 -10.74
C ILE A 39 -19.90 -9.97 -12.00
N GLY A 40 -18.74 -9.97 -12.66
CA GLY A 40 -18.54 -9.29 -13.94
C GLY A 40 -18.07 -7.83 -13.86
N VAL A 41 -17.37 -7.42 -12.79
CA VAL A 41 -16.74 -6.09 -12.77
C VAL A 41 -15.59 -6.02 -13.78
N ASP A 42 -15.71 -5.14 -14.78
CA ASP A 42 -14.71 -4.99 -15.85
C ASP A 42 -13.46 -4.20 -15.44
N ALA A 43 -13.60 -3.25 -14.52
CA ALA A 43 -12.55 -2.30 -14.17
C ALA A 43 -12.48 -2.03 -12.67
N PHE A 44 -11.27 -2.08 -12.13
CA PHE A 44 -10.95 -1.68 -10.76
C PHE A 44 -10.12 -0.40 -10.77
N LYS A 45 -10.49 0.57 -9.93
CA LYS A 45 -9.77 1.84 -9.79
C LYS A 45 -8.96 1.85 -8.50
N ILE A 46 -7.70 2.23 -8.58
CA ILE A 46 -6.87 2.58 -7.42
C ILE A 46 -6.89 4.10 -7.25
N GLU A 47 -7.21 4.60 -6.06
CA GLU A 47 -7.23 6.04 -5.77
C GLU A 47 -5.84 6.52 -5.30
N GLY A 48 -5.24 7.42 -6.08
CA GLY A 48 -3.84 7.85 -5.88
C GLY A 48 -3.63 9.36 -5.74
N ARG A 49 -4.68 10.19 -5.82
CA ARG A 49 -4.56 11.68 -5.96
C ARG A 49 -3.69 12.37 -4.90
N ILE A 50 -3.56 11.77 -3.72
CA ILE A 50 -2.77 12.29 -2.59
C ILE A 50 -1.75 11.28 -2.06
N LYS A 51 -1.52 10.19 -2.80
CA LYS A 51 -0.67 9.09 -2.36
C LYS A 51 0.72 9.17 -3.04
N THR A 52 1.73 8.62 -2.38
CA THR A 52 3.11 8.64 -2.89
C THR A 52 3.31 7.68 -4.06
N GLU A 53 4.37 7.88 -4.84
CA GLU A 53 4.78 6.96 -5.93
C GLU A 53 4.92 5.52 -5.44
N ASN A 54 5.46 5.31 -4.23
CA ASN A 54 5.57 3.99 -3.60
C ASN A 54 4.21 3.37 -3.27
N TYR A 55 3.26 4.17 -2.76
CA TYR A 55 1.91 3.69 -2.48
C TYR A 55 1.21 3.20 -3.74
N VAL A 56 1.25 4.01 -4.80
CA VAL A 56 0.61 3.65 -6.08
C VAL A 56 1.29 2.42 -6.67
N SER A 57 2.62 2.36 -6.66
CA SER A 57 3.38 1.22 -7.19
C SER A 57 3.07 -0.09 -6.47
N LEU A 58 3.11 -0.09 -5.13
CA LEU A 58 2.87 -1.29 -4.33
C LEU A 58 1.42 -1.73 -4.37
N THR A 59 0.46 -0.79 -4.26
CA THR A 59 -0.97 -1.09 -4.37
C THR A 59 -1.29 -1.68 -5.75
N THR A 60 -0.75 -1.09 -6.81
CA THR A 60 -0.91 -1.62 -8.18
C THR A 60 -0.33 -3.03 -8.29
N TRP A 61 0.87 -3.25 -7.75
CA TRP A 61 1.49 -4.57 -7.74
C TRP A 61 0.62 -5.60 -6.99
N VAL A 62 0.11 -5.25 -5.80
CA VAL A 62 -0.75 -6.11 -4.98
C VAL A 62 -1.99 -6.52 -5.75
N TYR A 63 -2.75 -5.56 -6.31
CA TYR A 63 -3.98 -5.86 -7.02
C TYR A 63 -3.72 -6.61 -8.34
N ARG A 64 -2.64 -6.29 -9.06
CA ARG A 64 -2.26 -7.07 -10.26
C ARG A 64 -1.93 -8.52 -9.91
N ARG A 65 -1.19 -8.77 -8.83
CA ARG A 65 -0.91 -10.13 -8.35
C ARG A 65 -2.17 -10.85 -7.90
N ALA A 66 -3.08 -10.17 -7.23
CA ALA A 66 -4.37 -10.74 -6.82
C ALA A 66 -5.18 -11.19 -8.05
N LEU A 67 -5.30 -10.33 -9.06
CA LEU A 67 -5.96 -10.67 -10.32
C LEU A 67 -5.26 -11.81 -11.07
N ASP A 68 -3.91 -11.84 -11.07
CA ASP A 68 -3.15 -12.96 -11.65
C ASP A 68 -3.44 -14.28 -10.92
N TYR A 69 -3.53 -14.25 -9.59
CA TYR A 69 -3.89 -15.43 -8.80
C TYR A 69 -5.34 -15.87 -9.04
N ILE A 70 -6.29 -14.93 -9.17
CA ILE A 70 -7.69 -15.24 -9.48
C ILE A 70 -7.77 -15.93 -10.86
N ALA A 71 -7.13 -15.37 -11.89
CA ALA A 71 -7.12 -15.94 -13.24
C ALA A 71 -6.48 -17.34 -13.30
N GLN A 72 -5.55 -17.65 -12.40
CA GLN A 72 -4.89 -18.95 -12.30
C GLN A 72 -5.59 -19.91 -11.32
N ASN A 73 -6.73 -19.52 -10.74
CA ASN A 73 -7.43 -20.25 -9.67
C ASN A 73 -6.52 -20.58 -8.45
N LYS A 74 -5.65 -19.63 -8.09
CA LYS A 74 -4.67 -19.70 -6.99
C LYS A 74 -4.89 -18.64 -5.92
N PHE A 75 -6.02 -17.93 -5.96
CA PHE A 75 -6.34 -16.88 -4.99
C PHE A 75 -6.89 -17.48 -3.69
N THR A 76 -5.98 -17.97 -2.85
CA THR A 76 -6.27 -18.61 -1.56
C THR A 76 -6.08 -17.65 -0.39
N ASP A 77 -6.58 -17.99 0.80
CA ASP A 77 -6.41 -17.20 2.03
C ASP A 77 -4.94 -16.91 2.35
N GLN A 78 -4.05 -17.85 2.04
CA GLN A 78 -2.60 -17.66 2.20
C GLN A 78 -2.05 -16.57 1.26
N LYS A 79 -2.55 -16.51 0.01
CA LYS A 79 -2.19 -15.46 -0.94
C LYS A 79 -2.78 -14.12 -0.55
N ILE A 80 -4.04 -14.09 -0.10
CA ILE A 80 -4.68 -12.88 0.43
C ILE A 80 -3.86 -12.34 1.60
N SER A 81 -3.57 -13.19 2.59
CA SER A 81 -2.78 -12.83 3.77
C SER A 81 -1.38 -12.32 3.42
N TYR A 82 -0.72 -12.95 2.44
CA TYR A 82 0.55 -12.48 1.91
C TYR A 82 0.43 -11.08 1.29
N LEU A 83 -0.54 -10.88 0.39
CA LEU A 83 -0.74 -9.61 -0.30
C LEU A 83 -1.17 -8.48 0.63
N THR A 84 -2.00 -8.77 1.65
CA THR A 84 -2.35 -7.80 2.70
C THR A 84 -1.10 -7.35 3.46
N ARG A 85 -0.20 -8.27 3.84
CA ARG A 85 1.07 -7.91 4.49
C ARG A 85 2.00 -7.08 3.59
N GLU A 86 1.94 -7.28 2.28
CA GLU A 86 2.66 -6.43 1.33
C GLU A 86 2.03 -5.03 1.28
N LEU A 87 0.70 -4.92 1.26
CA LEU A 87 0.00 -3.64 1.28
C LEU A 87 0.29 -2.82 2.56
N ASP A 88 0.40 -3.48 3.71
CA ASP A 88 0.78 -2.90 5.01
C ASP A 88 2.17 -2.23 5.03
N LYS A 89 2.98 -2.42 3.97
CA LYS A 89 4.28 -1.75 3.83
C LYS A 89 4.16 -0.31 3.36
N CYS A 90 3.01 0.09 2.85
CA CYS A 90 2.74 1.49 2.54
C CYS A 90 2.21 2.23 3.77
N SER A 91 2.23 3.56 3.72
CA SER A 91 1.52 4.36 4.72
C SER A 91 0.03 4.27 4.42
N HIS A 92 -0.75 3.73 5.36
CA HIS A 92 -2.20 3.55 5.20
C HIS A 92 -2.90 3.87 6.52
N ARG A 93 -4.21 4.03 6.48
CA ARG A 93 -5.06 3.97 7.68
C ARG A 93 -5.61 2.56 7.83
N ASN A 94 -6.28 2.25 8.93
CA ASN A 94 -6.98 0.97 9.05
C ASN A 94 -7.85 0.71 7.81
N PHE A 95 -7.86 -0.54 7.34
CA PHE A 95 -8.64 -0.91 6.17
C PHE A 95 -10.11 -1.16 6.55
N THR A 96 -11.01 -0.90 5.61
CA THR A 96 -12.41 -1.26 5.69
C THR A 96 -12.86 -1.86 4.35
N SER A 97 -13.78 -2.82 4.39
CA SER A 97 -14.45 -3.34 3.19
C SER A 97 -15.56 -2.39 2.69
N GLY A 98 -15.84 -1.32 3.43
CA GLY A 98 -16.88 -0.35 3.12
C GLY A 98 -18.29 -0.91 3.28
N PHE A 99 -19.28 -0.04 3.12
CA PHE A 99 -20.69 -0.34 3.43
C PHE A 99 -21.27 -1.57 2.71
N MET A 100 -20.75 -1.93 1.54
CA MET A 100 -21.24 -3.07 0.75
C MET A 100 -20.94 -4.44 1.39
N PHE A 101 -19.91 -4.52 2.23
CA PHE A 101 -19.39 -5.78 2.76
C PHE A 101 -19.19 -5.74 4.28
N LEU A 102 -19.92 -4.84 4.98
CA LEU A 102 -19.94 -4.83 6.44
C LEU A 102 -20.56 -6.12 6.95
N LYS A 103 -19.86 -6.84 7.82
CA LYS A 103 -20.46 -7.98 8.54
C LYS A 103 -21.20 -7.49 9.77
N ASP A 104 -20.67 -6.43 10.41
CA ASP A 104 -21.29 -5.76 11.54
C ASP A 104 -21.22 -4.22 11.37
N ARG A 105 -22.25 -3.50 11.85
CA ARG A 105 -22.26 -2.03 11.88
C ARG A 105 -21.18 -1.46 12.80
N ASN A 106 -20.80 -2.22 13.83
CA ASN A 106 -19.75 -1.87 14.79
C ASN A 106 -18.36 -1.77 14.14
N GLU A 107 -18.16 -2.37 12.96
CA GLU A 107 -16.92 -2.18 12.18
C GLU A 107 -16.73 -0.72 11.72
N LEU A 108 -17.79 0.09 11.74
CA LEU A 108 -17.73 1.53 11.53
C LEU A 108 -17.47 2.31 12.83
N GLU A 109 -17.88 1.76 13.97
CA GLU A 109 -17.89 2.44 15.27
C GLU A 109 -16.48 2.57 15.88
N ASP A 110 -15.58 1.69 15.49
CA ASP A 110 -14.20 1.65 15.98
C ASP A 110 -13.33 2.73 15.30
N ASN A 111 -13.38 3.96 15.84
CA ASN A 111 -12.52 5.07 15.42
C ASN A 111 -11.23 5.19 16.25
N ASP A 112 -10.90 4.19 17.06
CA ASP A 112 -9.65 4.19 17.80
C ASP A 112 -8.47 3.99 16.81
N ASN A 113 -7.49 4.90 16.85
CA ASN A 113 -6.32 4.95 15.96
C ASN A 113 -6.55 5.44 14.52
N VAL A 114 -7.16 6.62 14.33
CA VAL A 114 -7.31 7.34 13.03
C VAL A 114 -5.96 7.78 12.40
N GLY A 115 -4.83 7.45 13.02
CA GLY A 115 -3.50 7.80 12.54
C GLY A 115 -3.05 6.98 11.33
N TYR A 116 -2.08 7.52 10.58
CA TYR A 116 -1.38 6.75 9.56
C TYR A 116 -0.48 5.70 10.21
N ILE A 117 -0.66 4.44 9.80
CA ILE A 117 0.22 3.32 10.13
C ILE A 117 1.39 3.35 9.15
N LYS A 118 2.62 3.45 9.66
CA LYS A 118 3.84 3.49 8.85
C LYS A 118 4.94 2.62 9.47
N LYS A 119 4.90 1.31 9.15
CA LYS A 119 5.89 0.32 9.63
C LYS A 119 7.17 0.29 8.77
N TYR A 120 7.08 0.75 7.52
CA TYR A 120 8.17 0.69 6.55
C TYR A 120 8.51 2.09 6.03
N ARG A 121 9.74 2.24 5.56
CA ARG A 121 10.25 3.48 4.97
C ARG A 121 10.64 3.22 3.52
N PHE A 122 10.06 4.00 2.61
CA PHE A 122 10.42 3.96 1.20
C PHE A 122 11.80 4.57 1.01
N ILE A 123 12.75 3.82 0.42
CA ILE A 123 14.15 4.26 0.32
C ILE A 123 14.44 5.05 -0.94
N GLY A 124 13.87 4.67 -2.08
CA GLY A 124 14.15 5.33 -3.34
C GLY A 124 13.67 4.55 -4.55
N VAL A 125 13.94 5.13 -5.72
CA VAL A 125 13.56 4.57 -7.03
C VAL A 125 14.83 4.12 -7.76
N TYR A 126 14.77 2.96 -8.42
CA TYR A 126 15.83 2.54 -9.34
C TYR A 126 16.03 3.58 -10.44
N HIS A 127 17.28 3.97 -10.69
CA HIS A 127 17.64 4.89 -11.76
C HIS A 127 18.34 4.16 -12.90
N ASP A 128 19.44 3.46 -12.61
CA ASP A 128 20.25 2.77 -13.61
C ASP A 128 21.15 1.68 -12.97
N PHE A 129 22.04 1.06 -13.75
CA PHE A 129 23.02 0.10 -13.29
C PHE A 129 24.46 0.58 -13.59
N SER A 130 25.31 0.65 -12.57
CA SER A 130 26.71 1.00 -12.76
C SER A 130 27.54 -0.23 -13.13
N ASN A 131 28.12 -0.23 -14.33
CA ASN A 131 29.11 -1.24 -14.73
C ASN A 131 30.41 -1.14 -13.93
N LYS A 132 30.82 0.08 -13.51
CA LYS A 132 32.04 0.33 -12.73
C LYS A 132 31.97 -0.32 -11.34
N TYR A 133 30.82 -0.21 -10.67
CA TYR A 133 30.64 -0.73 -9.31
C TYR A 133 29.82 -2.02 -9.25
N ASN A 134 29.36 -2.51 -10.41
CA ASN A 134 28.50 -3.68 -10.54
C ASN A 134 27.29 -3.65 -9.60
N GLY A 135 26.54 -2.55 -9.64
CA GLY A 135 25.43 -2.33 -8.70
C GLY A 135 24.39 -1.32 -9.18
N PRO A 136 23.17 -1.35 -8.60
CA PRO A 136 22.11 -0.43 -8.97
C PRO A 136 22.41 0.98 -8.47
N ILE A 137 22.17 1.96 -9.34
CA ILE A 137 22.07 3.38 -9.00
C ILE A 137 20.61 3.64 -8.60
N ILE A 138 20.42 4.26 -7.43
CA ILE A 138 19.10 4.57 -6.91
C ILE A 138 18.98 6.06 -6.60
N ASN A 139 17.82 6.63 -6.91
CA ASN A 139 17.43 7.96 -6.48
C ASN A 139 16.92 7.86 -5.04
N VAL A 140 17.81 8.15 -4.08
CA VAL A 140 17.52 8.05 -2.65
C VAL A 140 16.53 9.13 -2.22
N LYS A 141 15.45 8.74 -1.56
CA LYS A 141 14.40 9.63 -1.01
C LYS A 141 14.42 9.70 0.52
N ASN A 142 14.99 8.69 1.17
CA ASN A 142 15.08 8.63 2.64
C ASN A 142 16.39 7.95 3.06
N GLN A 143 16.89 8.33 4.25
CA GLN A 143 18.10 7.74 4.82
C GLN A 143 17.95 6.23 5.10
N PHE A 144 19.00 5.50 4.79
CA PHE A 144 19.22 4.09 5.13
C PHE A 144 20.73 3.86 5.34
N LYS A 145 21.12 2.66 5.78
CA LYS A 145 22.50 2.37 6.19
C LYS A 145 23.00 1.03 5.66
N VAL A 146 24.32 0.90 5.56
CA VAL A 146 24.99 -0.38 5.36
C VAL A 146 24.61 -1.35 6.49
N GLY A 147 24.43 -2.62 6.15
CA GLY A 147 23.89 -3.66 7.03
C GLY A 147 22.35 -3.69 7.10
N GLY A 148 21.67 -2.66 6.59
CA GLY A 148 20.20 -2.66 6.49
C GLY A 148 19.68 -3.64 5.44
N VAL A 149 18.49 -4.19 5.69
CA VAL A 149 17.75 -5.01 4.71
C VAL A 149 16.64 -4.16 4.09
N ILE A 150 16.62 -4.08 2.77
CA ILE A 150 15.58 -3.40 1.99
C ILE A 150 14.79 -4.41 1.17
N ASP A 151 13.52 -4.10 0.89
CA ASP A 151 12.71 -4.86 -0.05
C ASP A 151 12.75 -4.17 -1.42
N ILE A 152 13.07 -4.93 -2.46
CA ILE A 152 13.07 -4.46 -3.85
C ILE A 152 11.75 -4.87 -4.49
N LEU A 153 10.91 -3.89 -4.80
CA LEU A 153 9.68 -4.06 -5.57
C LEU A 153 9.99 -3.96 -7.07
N GLN A 154 9.55 -4.95 -7.85
CA GLN A 154 9.67 -4.94 -9.31
C GLN A 154 8.34 -5.34 -9.95
N PRO A 155 8.01 -4.81 -11.15
CA PRO A 155 6.86 -5.29 -11.91
C PRO A 155 6.90 -6.81 -12.09
N TYR A 156 5.75 -7.45 -11.88
CA TYR A 156 5.52 -8.88 -12.12
C TYR A 156 6.41 -9.87 -11.34
N LYS A 157 7.20 -9.42 -10.36
CA LYS A 157 8.05 -10.28 -9.51
C LYS A 157 7.68 -10.09 -8.05
N ASN A 158 7.85 -11.13 -7.23
CA ASN A 158 7.70 -10.99 -5.79
C ASN A 158 8.82 -10.11 -5.23
N PRO A 159 8.52 -9.23 -4.25
CA PRO A 159 9.52 -8.41 -3.59
C PRO A 159 10.68 -9.25 -3.07
N LYS A 160 11.90 -8.79 -3.36
CA LYS A 160 13.13 -9.48 -2.94
C LYS A 160 13.79 -8.70 -1.82
N LYS A 161 14.20 -9.40 -0.77
CA LYS A 161 15.04 -8.83 0.28
C LYS A 161 16.46 -8.68 -0.23
N PHE A 162 17.07 -7.53 0.04
CA PHE A 162 18.44 -7.20 -0.30
C PHE A 162 19.13 -6.58 0.92
N MET A 163 20.28 -7.14 1.29
CA MET A 163 21.12 -6.57 2.34
C MET A 163 22.09 -5.56 1.72
N VAL A 164 22.04 -4.32 2.21
CA VAL A 164 22.92 -3.25 1.76
C VAL A 164 24.32 -3.51 2.30
N ARG A 165 25.25 -3.91 1.43
CA ARG A 165 26.64 -4.24 1.83
C ARG A 165 27.60 -3.06 1.70
N LYS A 166 27.36 -2.19 0.72
CA LYS A 166 28.17 -0.99 0.46
C LYS A 166 27.28 0.05 -0.22
N MET A 167 27.55 1.32 0.04
CA MET A 167 26.92 2.46 -0.63
C MET A 167 28.02 3.42 -1.10
N ILE A 168 27.84 3.96 -2.31
CA ILE A 168 28.77 4.90 -2.92
C ILE A 168 27.94 6.08 -3.42
N SER A 169 28.30 7.30 -3.03
CA SER A 169 27.67 8.50 -3.59
C SER A 169 28.16 8.73 -5.02
N VAL A 170 27.23 9.03 -5.94
CA VAL A 170 27.51 9.24 -7.37
C VAL A 170 27.37 10.72 -7.77
N SER A 171 27.32 11.65 -6.80
CA SER A 171 27.25 13.09 -7.07
C SER A 171 28.49 13.60 -7.80
N ASP A 172 28.28 14.37 -8.88
CA ASP A 172 29.24 15.16 -9.68
C ASP A 172 30.72 14.90 -9.37
N SER A 173 31.24 13.77 -9.86
CA SER A 173 32.67 13.45 -9.92
C SER A 173 33.42 13.29 -8.59
N THR A 174 32.76 13.35 -7.43
CA THR A 174 33.40 13.06 -6.13
C THR A 174 32.74 11.85 -5.47
N GLU A 175 33.45 10.72 -5.55
CA GLU A 175 33.09 9.49 -4.84
C GLU A 175 33.34 9.70 -3.35
N THR A 176 32.30 9.57 -2.52
CA THR A 176 32.45 9.51 -1.06
C THR A 176 31.90 8.17 -0.59
N GLU A 177 32.69 7.42 0.17
CA GLU A 177 32.19 6.24 0.86
C GLU A 177 31.27 6.68 2.00
N CYS A 178 30.01 6.26 1.95
CA CYS A 178 29.08 6.49 3.05
C CYS A 178 29.31 5.42 4.12
N GLY A 179 29.94 5.82 5.23
CA GLY A 179 30.06 5.03 6.47
C GLY A 179 28.77 4.95 7.28
#